data_AF-A0A4Z1FD60-F1
#
_entry.id   AF-A0A4Z1FD60-F1
#
_cell.length_a   1.000
_cell.length_b   1.000
_cell.length_c   1.000
_cell.angle_alpha   90.00
_cell.angle_beta   90.00
_cell.angle_gamma   90.00
#
_symmetry.space_group_name_H-M   'P 1'
#
loop_
_entity.id
_entity.type
_entity.pdbx_description
1 polymer ?
#
loop_
_entity_poly.entity_id
_entity_poly.type
_entity_poly.pdbx_seq_one_letter_code
_entity_poly.pdbx_strand_id
1 'polypeptide(L)'
;MARKPHFTLAGIAVAAFLCIFFVLTFRNQNHGTRAVDYGTESEYNAEFPLDKTPILVDDNLLHGAATAPKLENATLKAELGHAAWKVLHTMMAKFPDKPTEEDSSALKSYIHLFARLYPCGDCARHFQGLLKKYPPQVATRSTAAAWACHVHNEVNKRLKKEIFDCSKIGDFYDCGCAEDGEPGKAGEAKTQVKKGEGEGFTPLELDKEGLTRGG
;
A
#
# COMPACT_ATOMS: atom_id res chain seq x y z
N MET A 1 -54.46 57.78 0.46
CA MET A 1 -54.08 57.19 -0.85
C MET A 1 -52.88 56.29 -0.60
N ALA A 2 -53.08 54.97 -0.46
CA ALA A 2 -52.00 54.03 -0.15
C ALA A 2 -52.03 52.87 -1.15
N ARG A 3 -51.27 53.00 -2.24
CA ARG A 3 -50.97 51.91 -3.17
C ARG A 3 -49.94 50.99 -2.51
N LYS A 4 -50.29 49.73 -2.26
CA LYS A 4 -49.39 48.54 -2.30
C LYS A 4 -50.22 47.27 -2.01
N PRO A 5 -50.21 46.30 -2.94
CA PRO A 5 -49.51 45.04 -2.62
C PRO A 5 -48.87 44.34 -3.83
N HIS A 6 -48.53 45.06 -4.91
CA HIS A 6 -47.94 44.40 -6.10
C HIS A 6 -46.45 44.08 -5.97
N PHE A 7 -45.71 44.82 -5.14
CA PHE A 7 -44.26 44.60 -4.97
C PHE A 7 -43.92 43.37 -4.10
N THR A 8 -44.78 43.00 -3.17
CA THR A 8 -44.59 41.82 -2.30
C THR A 8 -44.86 40.52 -3.05
N LEU A 9 -45.89 40.49 -3.91
CA LEU A 9 -46.19 39.31 -4.73
C LEU A 9 -45.11 39.05 -5.79
N ALA A 10 -44.59 40.11 -6.42
CA ALA A 10 -43.52 40.01 -7.40
C ALA A 10 -42.21 39.52 -6.77
N GLY A 11 -41.87 39.98 -5.55
CA GLY A 11 -40.70 39.50 -4.82
C GLY A 11 -40.77 38.01 -4.47
N ILE A 12 -41.95 37.53 -4.06
CA ILE A 12 -42.17 36.10 -3.75
C ILE A 12 -42.05 35.24 -5.02
N ALA A 13 -42.59 35.70 -6.15
CA ALA A 13 -42.49 34.98 -7.42
C ALA A 13 -41.04 34.85 -7.91
N VAL A 14 -40.23 35.92 -7.79
CA VAL A 14 -38.81 35.89 -8.16
C VAL A 14 -38.02 34.96 -7.22
N ALA A 15 -38.28 35.02 -5.91
CA ALA A 15 -37.62 34.13 -4.95
C ALA A 15 -37.96 32.65 -5.20
N ALA A 16 -39.23 32.35 -5.51
CA ALA A 16 -39.66 31.00 -5.87
C ALA A 16 -39.01 30.53 -7.18
N PHE A 17 -38.90 31.40 -8.18
CA PHE A 17 -38.25 31.06 -9.45
C PHE A 17 -36.75 30.80 -9.27
N LEU A 18 -36.05 31.62 -8.47
CA LEU A 18 -34.64 31.41 -8.14
C LEU A 18 -34.42 30.13 -7.34
N CYS A 19 -35.30 29.81 -6.38
CA CYS A 19 -35.22 28.56 -5.62
C CYS A 19 -35.49 27.34 -6.51
N ILE A 20 -36.48 27.41 -7.41
CA ILE A 20 -36.76 26.33 -8.37
C ILE A 20 -35.60 26.18 -9.33
N PHE A 21 -35.04 27.27 -9.87
CA PHE A 21 -33.87 27.23 -10.75
C PHE A 21 -32.64 26.66 -10.04
N PHE A 22 -32.41 27.01 -8.77
CA PHE A 22 -31.35 26.44 -7.94
C PHE A 22 -31.59 24.95 -7.69
N VAL A 23 -32.79 24.52 -7.31
CA VAL A 23 -33.10 23.09 -7.12
C VAL A 23 -32.96 22.33 -8.45
N LEU A 24 -33.39 22.88 -9.58
CA LEU A 24 -33.26 22.23 -10.88
C LEU A 24 -31.81 22.16 -11.38
N THR A 25 -30.99 23.18 -11.14
CA THR A 25 -29.57 23.19 -11.54
C THR A 25 -28.71 22.30 -10.63
N PHE A 26 -28.93 22.32 -9.31
CA PHE A 26 -28.18 21.50 -8.35
C PHE A 26 -28.68 20.05 -8.26
N ARG A 27 -29.96 19.77 -8.55
CA ARG A 27 -30.45 18.38 -8.67
C ARG A 27 -30.04 17.71 -9.98
N ASN A 28 -29.72 18.50 -11.02
CA ASN A 28 -29.17 18.02 -12.29
C ASN A 28 -27.63 17.95 -12.29
N GLN A 29 -26.98 18.51 -11.26
CA GLN A 29 -25.62 18.12 -10.92
C GLN A 29 -25.72 16.78 -10.19
N ASN A 30 -25.79 15.70 -10.97
CA ASN A 30 -25.43 14.38 -10.48
C ASN A 30 -24.08 14.54 -9.79
N HIS A 31 -24.06 14.52 -8.46
CA HIS A 31 -22.86 14.23 -7.72
C HIS A 31 -22.24 13.03 -8.41
N GLY A 32 -21.00 13.21 -8.89
CA GLY A 32 -20.20 12.16 -9.47
C GLY A 32 -19.99 11.08 -8.42
N THR A 33 -20.98 10.20 -8.27
CA THR A 33 -20.76 8.83 -7.91
C THR A 33 -19.92 8.30 -9.06
N ARG A 34 -18.59 8.37 -8.89
CA ARG A 34 -17.73 7.39 -9.52
C ARG A 34 -18.19 6.05 -8.95
N ALA A 35 -19.25 5.49 -9.52
CA ALA A 35 -19.40 4.05 -9.55
C ALA A 35 -18.07 3.57 -10.14
N VAL A 36 -17.28 2.90 -9.31
CA VAL A 36 -16.22 2.06 -9.84
C VAL A 36 -16.98 1.04 -10.67
N ASP A 37 -16.95 1.25 -11.98
CA ASP A 37 -17.45 0.31 -12.96
C ASP A 37 -16.53 -0.91 -12.83
N TYR A 38 -16.86 -1.82 -11.91
CA TYR A 38 -16.39 -3.19 -12.01
C TYR A 38 -17.07 -3.70 -13.28
N GLY A 39 -16.38 -3.51 -14.40
CA GLY A 39 -16.86 -3.87 -15.73
C GLY A 39 -17.48 -5.26 -15.65
N THR A 40 -18.70 -5.36 -16.18
CA THR A 40 -19.40 -6.64 -16.34
C THR A 40 -18.45 -7.65 -16.99
N GLU A 41 -18.53 -8.93 -16.62
CA GLU A 41 -17.68 -10.03 -17.12
C GLU A 41 -17.50 -10.06 -18.66
N SER A 42 -18.38 -9.39 -19.41
CA SER A 42 -18.28 -9.16 -20.85
C SER A 42 -17.00 -8.43 -21.30
N GLU A 43 -16.39 -7.56 -20.50
CA GLU A 43 -15.15 -6.86 -20.90
C GLU A 43 -13.87 -7.66 -20.64
N TYR A 44 -13.94 -8.76 -19.87
CA TYR A 44 -12.80 -9.65 -19.61
C TYR A 44 -12.47 -10.58 -20.79
N ASN A 45 -13.34 -10.63 -21.81
CA ASN A 45 -13.15 -11.44 -23.02
C ASN A 45 -12.48 -10.66 -24.18
N ALA A 46 -12.09 -9.41 -23.96
CA ALA A 46 -11.15 -8.77 -24.87
C ALA A 46 -9.80 -9.46 -24.68
N GLU A 47 -9.44 -10.31 -25.64
CA GLU A 47 -8.11 -10.93 -25.69
C GLU A 47 -7.09 -9.80 -25.89
N PHE A 48 -6.67 -9.19 -24.78
CA PHE A 48 -5.52 -8.30 -24.76
C PHE A 48 -4.39 -9.08 -25.42
N PRO A 49 -3.70 -8.50 -26.42
CA PRO A 49 -2.55 -9.16 -27.04
C PRO A 49 -1.47 -9.28 -25.98
N LEU A 50 -1.54 -10.37 -25.20
CA LEU A 50 -0.56 -10.74 -24.21
C LEU A 50 0.67 -11.13 -25.02
N ASP A 51 1.80 -10.51 -24.70
CA ASP A 51 3.08 -10.95 -25.22
C ASP A 51 3.24 -12.43 -24.86
N LYS A 52 3.21 -13.30 -25.87
CA LYS A 52 3.29 -14.76 -25.71
C LYS A 52 4.73 -15.22 -25.53
N THR A 53 5.71 -14.30 -25.48
CA THR A 53 7.08 -14.67 -25.19
C THR A 53 7.17 -15.19 -23.75
N PRO A 54 7.63 -16.44 -23.55
CA PRO A 54 7.77 -16.98 -22.21
C PRO A 54 8.85 -16.21 -21.45
N ILE A 55 8.51 -15.68 -20.28
CA ILE A 55 9.49 -15.08 -19.38
C ILE A 55 10.26 -16.23 -18.73
N LEU A 56 11.50 -16.45 -19.18
CA LEU A 56 12.39 -17.44 -18.58
C LEU A 56 13.13 -16.81 -17.40
N VAL A 57 12.84 -17.30 -16.18
CA VAL A 57 13.54 -16.89 -14.98
C VAL A 57 14.74 -17.82 -14.76
N ASP A 58 15.90 -17.42 -15.28
CA ASP A 58 17.16 -18.13 -15.11
C ASP A 58 18.06 -17.52 -14.02
N ASP A 59 19.17 -18.21 -13.72
CA ASP A 59 20.12 -17.81 -12.67
C ASP A 59 20.77 -16.43 -12.94
N ASN A 60 21.06 -16.11 -14.21
CA ASN A 60 21.63 -14.81 -14.59
C ASN A 60 20.62 -13.68 -14.37
N LEU A 61 19.32 -13.95 -14.58
CA LEU A 61 18.26 -13.00 -14.28
C LEU A 61 18.11 -12.79 -12.77
N LEU A 62 18.14 -13.85 -11.96
CA LEU A 62 17.98 -13.77 -10.52
C LEU A 62 19.18 -13.15 -9.79
N HIS A 63 20.41 -13.40 -10.27
CA HIS A 63 21.64 -13.02 -9.59
C HIS A 63 22.42 -11.87 -10.26
N GLY A 64 21.85 -11.24 -11.29
CA GLY A 64 22.50 -10.10 -11.93
C GLY A 64 22.63 -8.87 -11.02
N ALA A 65 23.51 -7.96 -11.44
CA ALA A 65 23.85 -6.78 -10.66
C ALA A 65 22.67 -5.83 -10.46
N ALA A 66 22.59 -5.22 -9.27
CA ALA A 66 21.68 -4.12 -9.03
C ALA A 66 22.01 -2.91 -9.92
N THR A 67 21.04 -2.48 -10.72
CA THR A 67 21.22 -1.43 -11.74
C THR A 67 20.88 -0.03 -11.25
N ALA A 68 20.11 0.09 -10.17
CA ALA A 68 19.68 1.37 -9.66
C ALA A 68 20.88 2.22 -9.20
N PRO A 69 20.87 3.55 -9.46
CA PRO A 69 21.88 4.45 -8.93
C PRO A 69 21.74 4.60 -7.41
N LYS A 70 22.72 5.28 -6.80
CA LYS A 70 22.68 5.60 -5.38
C LYS A 70 21.53 6.59 -5.09
N LEU A 71 20.74 6.31 -4.06
CA LEU A 71 19.69 7.19 -3.56
C LEU A 71 20.25 8.04 -2.41
N GLU A 72 20.59 9.29 -2.70
CA GLU A 72 21.28 10.20 -1.76
C GLU A 72 20.34 10.84 -0.74
N ASN A 73 19.09 11.09 -1.10
CA ASN A 73 18.13 11.72 -0.19
C ASN A 73 17.74 10.75 0.93
N ALA A 74 18.17 11.06 2.16
CA ALA A 74 17.99 10.22 3.34
C ALA A 74 16.51 10.02 3.72
N THR A 75 15.67 11.06 3.58
CA THR A 75 14.24 10.98 3.89
C THR A 75 13.53 10.05 2.90
N LEU A 76 13.71 10.29 1.60
CA LEU A 76 13.11 9.44 0.56
C LEU A 76 13.60 7.99 0.67
N LYS A 77 14.86 7.78 1.04
CA LYS A 77 15.43 6.46 1.27
C LYS A 77 14.77 5.73 2.44
N ALA A 78 14.48 6.45 3.53
CA ALA A 78 13.81 5.88 4.69
C ALA A 78 12.33 5.57 4.39
N GLU A 79 11.61 6.48 3.73
CA GLU A 79 10.22 6.26 3.30
C GLU A 79 10.11 5.04 2.37
N LEU A 80 10.99 4.96 1.36
CA LEU A 80 11.09 3.79 0.49
C LEU A 80 11.38 2.51 1.29
N GLY A 81 12.29 2.58 2.26
CA GLY A 81 12.60 1.47 3.17
C GLY A 81 11.38 0.97 3.93
N HIS A 82 10.66 1.87 4.60
CA HIS A 82 9.45 1.52 5.36
C HIS A 82 8.39 0.86 4.47
N ALA A 83 8.12 1.44 3.29
CA ALA A 83 7.15 0.90 2.34
C ALA A 83 7.56 -0.49 1.85
N ALA A 84 8.83 -0.67 1.49
CA ALA A 84 9.34 -1.93 0.99
C ALA A 84 9.31 -3.03 2.04
N TRP A 85 9.69 -2.74 3.28
CA TRP A 85 9.58 -3.70 4.38
C TRP A 85 8.13 -4.03 4.71
N LYS A 86 7.21 -3.07 4.63
CA LYS A 86 5.77 -3.34 4.79
C LYS A 86 5.29 -4.35 3.73
N VAL A 87 5.63 -4.15 2.47
CA VAL A 87 5.27 -5.09 1.39
C VAL A 87 5.87 -6.46 1.65
N LEU A 88 7.19 -6.52 1.92
CA LEU A 88 7.89 -7.78 2.11
C LEU A 88 7.31 -8.56 3.30
N HIS A 89 7.23 -7.97 4.48
CA HIS A 89 6.69 -8.68 5.66
C HIS A 89 5.24 -9.08 5.50
N THR A 90 4.41 -8.25 4.84
CA THR A 90 3.01 -8.62 4.57
C THR A 90 2.94 -9.81 3.60
N MET A 91 3.78 -9.84 2.56
CA MET A 91 3.86 -10.99 1.65
C MET A 91 4.20 -12.29 2.39
N MET A 92 5.16 -12.23 3.32
CA MET A 92 5.57 -13.38 4.13
C MET A 92 4.46 -13.83 5.07
N ALA A 93 3.73 -12.89 5.69
CA ALA A 93 2.59 -13.18 6.54
C ALA A 93 1.43 -13.83 5.77
N LYS A 94 1.25 -13.49 4.49
CA LYS A 94 0.22 -14.08 3.62
C LYS A 94 0.65 -15.37 2.92
N PHE A 95 1.93 -15.72 2.95
CA PHE A 95 2.45 -16.92 2.31
C PHE A 95 1.76 -18.19 2.86
N PRO A 96 1.57 -19.26 2.08
CA PRO A 96 0.89 -20.46 2.56
C PRO A 96 1.69 -21.17 3.67
N ASP A 97 0.99 -21.80 4.61
CA ASP A 97 1.62 -22.69 5.59
C ASP A 97 2.17 -23.97 4.95
N LYS A 98 1.56 -24.41 3.83
CA LYS A 98 1.97 -25.56 3.01
C LYS A 98 2.04 -25.12 1.53
N PRO A 99 3.09 -24.38 1.14
CA PRO A 99 3.24 -23.90 -0.23
C PRO A 99 3.52 -25.06 -1.20
N THR A 100 3.11 -24.89 -2.46
CA THR A 100 3.58 -25.75 -3.55
C THR A 100 5.04 -25.44 -3.90
N GLU A 101 5.66 -26.28 -4.73
CA GLU A 101 6.99 -26.00 -5.28
C GLU A 101 6.99 -24.72 -6.13
N GLU A 102 5.88 -24.46 -6.84
CA GLU A 102 5.69 -23.26 -7.64
C GLU A 102 5.60 -22.01 -6.75
N ASP A 103 4.80 -22.04 -5.68
CA ASP A 103 4.70 -20.93 -4.71
C ASP A 103 6.07 -20.60 -4.10
N SER A 104 6.81 -21.63 -3.70
CA SER A 104 8.14 -21.50 -3.10
C SER A 104 9.14 -20.91 -4.10
N SER A 105 9.10 -21.40 -5.34
CA SER A 105 9.96 -20.91 -6.43
C SER A 105 9.62 -19.47 -6.81
N ALA A 106 8.34 -19.12 -6.83
CA ALA A 106 7.86 -17.77 -7.11
C ALA A 106 8.32 -16.78 -6.03
N LEU A 107 8.12 -17.10 -4.75
CA LEU A 107 8.56 -16.24 -3.64
C LEU A 107 10.08 -16.07 -3.62
N LYS A 108 10.84 -17.16 -3.82
CA LYS A 108 12.30 -17.09 -3.89
C LYS A 108 12.76 -16.21 -5.06
N SER A 109 12.16 -16.39 -6.24
CA SER A 109 12.46 -15.58 -7.42
C SER A 109 12.12 -14.10 -7.20
N TYR A 110 10.95 -13.83 -6.61
CA TYR A 110 10.53 -12.48 -6.25
C TYR A 110 11.56 -11.80 -5.34
N ILE A 111 12.07 -12.46 -4.31
CA ILE A 111 13.05 -11.88 -3.38
C ILE A 111 14.36 -11.51 -4.09
N HIS A 112 14.84 -12.38 -4.98
CA HIS A 112 16.05 -12.11 -5.76
C HIS A 112 15.85 -10.96 -6.76
N LEU A 113 14.71 -10.93 -7.45
CA LEU A 113 14.35 -9.84 -8.38
C LEU A 113 14.13 -8.52 -7.63
N PHE A 114 13.48 -8.57 -6.46
CA PHE A 114 13.32 -7.43 -5.57
C PHE A 114 14.69 -6.85 -5.19
N ALA A 115 15.65 -7.69 -4.80
CA ALA A 115 17.00 -7.25 -4.47
C ALA A 115 17.72 -6.62 -5.67
N ARG A 116 17.52 -7.14 -6.89
CA ARG A 116 18.11 -6.61 -8.12
C ARG A 116 17.50 -5.26 -8.54
N LEU A 117 16.19 -5.12 -8.41
CA LEU A 117 15.41 -3.97 -8.91
C LEU A 117 15.14 -2.91 -7.84
N TYR A 118 15.56 -3.13 -6.59
CA TYR A 118 15.31 -2.19 -5.50
C TYR A 118 15.84 -0.78 -5.83
N PRO A 119 15.02 0.29 -5.75
CA PRO A 119 15.35 1.62 -6.28
C PRO A 119 16.26 2.44 -5.34
N CYS A 120 17.23 1.78 -4.71
CA CYS A 120 18.36 2.35 -4.01
C CYS A 120 19.56 1.42 -4.24
N GLY A 121 20.49 1.81 -5.12
CA GLY A 121 21.60 0.94 -5.55
C GLY A 121 22.47 0.40 -4.42
N ASP A 122 22.83 1.24 -3.45
CA ASP A 122 23.64 0.79 -2.30
C ASP A 122 22.86 -0.15 -1.39
N CYS A 123 21.55 0.09 -1.23
CA CYS A 123 20.67 -0.78 -0.46
C CYS A 123 20.52 -2.14 -1.16
N ALA A 124 20.31 -2.13 -2.47
CA ALA A 124 20.17 -3.30 -3.33
C ALA A 124 21.41 -4.18 -3.27
N ARG A 125 22.61 -3.62 -3.52
CA ARG A 125 23.89 -4.33 -3.43
C ARG A 125 24.14 -4.91 -2.05
N HIS A 126 23.82 -4.15 -0.99
CA HIS A 126 23.94 -4.64 0.37
C HIS A 126 22.98 -5.82 0.63
N PHE A 127 21.72 -5.71 0.19
CA PHE A 127 20.73 -6.76 0.35
C PHE A 127 21.09 -8.02 -0.45
N GLN A 128 21.61 -7.89 -1.68
CA GLN A 128 22.18 -9.00 -2.45
C GLN A 128 23.32 -9.70 -1.68
N GLY A 129 24.15 -8.94 -0.96
CA GLY A 129 25.15 -9.50 -0.04
C GLY A 129 24.54 -10.31 1.10
N LEU A 130 23.46 -9.81 1.71
CA LEU A 130 22.71 -10.54 2.74
C LEU A 130 22.10 -11.83 2.19
N LEU A 131 21.53 -11.82 0.97
CA LEU A 131 20.95 -13.01 0.35
C LEU A 131 21.98 -14.14 0.12
N LYS A 132 23.25 -13.79 -0.13
CA LYS A 132 24.33 -14.80 -0.24
C LYS A 132 24.64 -15.47 1.09
N LYS A 133 24.54 -14.73 2.20
CA LYS A 133 24.83 -15.23 3.55
C LYS A 133 23.63 -15.94 4.17
N TYR A 134 22.44 -15.41 3.92
CA TYR A 134 21.17 -15.86 4.49
C TYR A 134 20.15 -16.08 3.35
N PRO A 135 20.24 -17.21 2.63
CA PRO A 135 19.36 -17.46 1.51
C PRO A 135 17.89 -17.51 1.95
N PRO A 136 16.94 -17.09 1.08
CA PRO A 136 15.51 -17.09 1.40
C PRO A 136 15.01 -18.45 1.90
N GLN A 137 14.33 -18.45 3.05
CA GLN A 137 13.63 -19.62 3.57
C GLN A 137 12.16 -19.50 3.19
N VAL A 138 11.68 -20.38 2.31
CA VAL A 138 10.35 -20.28 1.69
C VAL A 138 9.55 -21.58 1.85
N ALA A 139 9.86 -22.39 2.87
CA ALA A 139 9.24 -23.70 3.07
C ALA A 139 7.82 -23.59 3.64
N THR A 140 7.54 -22.53 4.40
CA THR A 140 6.26 -22.25 5.06
C THR A 140 6.12 -20.76 5.32
N ARG A 141 4.91 -20.29 5.64
CA ARG A 141 4.66 -18.93 6.16
C ARG A 141 5.60 -18.56 7.30
N SER A 142 5.69 -19.41 8.32
CA SER A 142 6.45 -19.13 9.54
C SER A 142 7.95 -19.03 9.27
N THR A 143 8.51 -19.91 8.42
CA THR A 143 9.92 -19.86 8.04
C THR A 143 10.25 -18.63 7.21
N ALA A 144 9.35 -18.24 6.30
CA ALA A 144 9.50 -17.04 5.48
C ALA A 144 9.44 -15.74 6.30
N ALA A 145 8.47 -15.64 7.22
CA ALA A 145 8.34 -14.48 8.11
C ALA A 145 9.54 -14.36 9.08
N ALA A 146 9.96 -15.48 9.68
CA ALA A 146 11.12 -15.50 10.55
C ALA A 146 12.41 -15.10 9.81
N TRP A 147 12.61 -15.62 8.59
CA TRP A 147 13.73 -15.24 7.74
C TRP A 147 13.71 -13.74 7.43
N ALA A 148 12.58 -13.19 6.98
CA ALA A 148 12.45 -11.77 6.67
C ALA A 148 12.74 -10.88 7.88
N CYS A 149 12.26 -11.27 9.08
CA CYS A 149 12.59 -10.57 10.31
C CYS A 149 14.10 -10.61 10.61
N HIS A 150 14.74 -11.77 10.45
CA HIS A 150 16.17 -11.92 10.66
C HIS A 150 16.97 -11.00 9.73
N VAL A 151 16.73 -11.03 8.41
CA VAL A 151 17.47 -10.17 7.47
C VAL A 151 17.15 -8.68 7.67
N HIS A 152 15.93 -8.32 8.06
CA HIS A 152 15.61 -6.94 8.43
C HIS A 152 16.44 -6.50 9.65
N ASN A 153 16.60 -7.37 10.65
CA ASN A 153 17.45 -7.09 11.78
C ASN A 153 18.94 -6.97 11.44
N GLU A 154 19.45 -7.68 10.42
CA GLU A 154 20.83 -7.47 9.93
C GLU A 154 20.99 -6.07 9.32
N VAL A 155 19.96 -5.55 8.63
CA VAL A 155 19.93 -4.16 8.17
C VAL A 155 19.84 -3.18 9.34
N ASN A 156 19.01 -3.45 10.36
CA ASN A 156 18.93 -2.62 11.57
C ASN A 156 20.28 -2.55 12.29
N LYS A 157 20.99 -3.68 12.46
CA LYS A 157 22.34 -3.71 13.05
C LYS A 157 23.30 -2.79 12.28
N ARG A 158 23.32 -2.90 10.95
CA ARG A 158 24.16 -2.03 10.11
C ARG A 158 23.82 -0.55 10.28
N LEU A 159 22.53 -0.23 10.38
CA LEU A 159 22.04 1.14 10.56
C LEU A 159 22.03 1.60 12.03
N LYS A 160 22.52 0.78 12.96
CA LYS A 160 22.52 1.04 14.42
C LYS A 160 21.12 1.35 14.97
N LYS A 161 20.11 0.68 14.44
CA LYS A 161 18.73 0.70 14.92
C LYS A 161 18.51 -0.41 15.95
N GLU A 162 17.44 -0.29 16.71
CA GLU A 162 17.02 -1.33 17.64
C GLU A 162 16.68 -2.63 16.92
N ILE A 163 16.91 -3.74 17.60
CA ILE A 163 16.62 -5.08 17.09
C ILE A 163 15.17 -5.42 17.43
N PHE A 164 14.42 -5.83 16.42
CA PHE A 164 13.05 -6.30 16.58
C PHE A 164 13.06 -7.73 17.12
N ASP A 165 12.21 -8.00 18.10
CA ASP A 165 12.00 -9.35 18.63
C ASP A 165 11.15 -10.16 17.66
N CYS A 166 11.81 -11.03 16.86
CA CYS A 166 11.14 -11.83 15.84
C CYS A 166 10.08 -12.79 16.38
N SER A 167 10.02 -13.07 17.69
CA SER A 167 8.92 -13.87 18.27
C SER A 167 7.57 -13.16 18.15
N LYS A 168 7.56 -11.83 17.99
CA LYS A 168 6.36 -10.99 17.87
C LYS A 168 5.95 -10.69 16.42
N ILE A 169 6.62 -11.31 15.44
CA ILE A 169 6.40 -10.96 14.03
C ILE A 169 4.99 -11.30 13.54
N GLY A 170 4.39 -12.39 14.04
CA GLY A 170 3.03 -12.81 13.68
C GLY A 170 1.94 -11.86 14.18
N ASP A 171 2.13 -11.29 15.39
CA ASP A 171 1.19 -10.30 15.94
C ASP A 171 1.33 -8.94 15.24
N PHE A 172 2.56 -8.58 14.83
CA PHE A 172 2.84 -7.28 14.23
C PHE A 172 2.43 -7.20 12.75
N TYR A 173 2.70 -8.26 11.99
CA TYR A 173 2.18 -8.44 10.64
C TYR A 173 1.11 -9.52 10.66
N ASP A 174 -0.08 -9.14 11.14
CA ASP A 174 -1.26 -9.96 11.01
C ASP A 174 -1.45 -10.32 9.52
N CYS A 175 -1.65 -11.60 9.24
CA CYS A 175 -1.96 -12.05 7.90
C CYS A 175 -3.32 -11.51 7.44
N GLY A 176 -4.14 -10.86 8.28
CA GLY A 176 -5.48 -10.39 7.93
C GLY A 176 -6.31 -11.53 7.35
N CYS A 177 -6.00 -12.76 7.76
CA CYS A 177 -6.78 -13.93 7.44
C CYS A 177 -8.07 -13.78 8.25
N ALA A 178 -9.22 -13.85 7.58
CA ALA A 178 -10.47 -13.91 8.32
C ALA A 178 -10.42 -15.15 9.21
N GLU A 179 -10.39 -14.96 10.52
CA GLU A 179 -10.81 -16.01 11.44
C GLU A 179 -12.29 -16.25 11.09
N ASP A 180 -12.70 -17.51 10.93
CA ASP A 180 -14.05 -17.88 10.50
C ASP A 180 -15.11 -17.12 11.32
N GLY A 181 -15.69 -16.07 10.74
CA GLY A 181 -16.83 -15.33 11.30
C GLY A 181 -16.56 -14.14 12.21
N GLU A 182 -15.32 -13.71 12.47
CA GLU A 182 -15.04 -12.53 13.31
C GLU A 182 -14.15 -11.51 12.57
N PRO A 183 -14.53 -10.21 12.51
CA PRO A 183 -13.66 -9.18 11.94
C PRO A 183 -12.36 -9.10 12.76
N GLY A 184 -11.23 -9.29 12.08
CA GLY A 184 -9.90 -9.38 12.69
C GLY A 184 -9.65 -8.28 13.72
N LYS A 185 -9.01 -8.65 14.83
CA LYS A 185 -8.65 -7.72 15.90
C LYS A 185 -7.69 -6.68 15.36
N ALA A 186 -8.24 -5.52 14.98
CA ALA A 186 -7.46 -4.31 14.76
C ALA A 186 -6.64 -4.06 16.03
N GLY A 187 -5.31 -4.12 15.92
CA GLY A 187 -4.44 -3.60 16.96
C GLY A 187 -4.87 -2.16 17.28
N GLU A 188 -5.17 -1.88 18.55
CA GLU A 188 -5.70 -0.59 18.99
C GLU A 188 -4.75 0.56 18.64
N ALA A 189 -5.00 1.24 17.53
CA ALA A 189 -4.58 2.62 17.31
C ALA A 189 -5.77 3.52 17.65
N LYS A 190 -5.87 3.95 18.92
CA LYS A 190 -6.87 4.95 19.33
C LYS A 190 -6.36 6.34 18.97
N THR A 191 -6.95 6.96 17.95
CA THR A 191 -6.82 8.40 17.72
C THR A 191 -8.19 9.06 17.72
N GLN A 192 -8.43 9.92 18.70
CA GLN A 192 -9.59 10.79 18.77
C GLN A 192 -9.38 11.97 17.82
N VAL A 193 -10.27 12.14 16.83
CA VAL A 193 -10.24 13.28 15.90
C VAL A 193 -11.07 14.43 16.49
N LYS A 194 -10.43 15.59 16.70
CA LYS A 194 -11.14 16.88 16.86
C LYS A 194 -11.26 17.55 15.49
N LYS A 195 -12.47 18.01 15.20
CA LYS A 195 -12.89 18.67 13.96
C LYS A 195 -12.38 20.12 13.92
N GLY A 196 -11.75 20.53 12.83
CA GLY A 196 -11.40 21.92 12.53
C GLY A 196 -11.44 22.16 11.02
N GLU A 197 -12.21 23.16 10.62
CA GLU A 197 -12.51 23.57 9.24
C GLU A 197 -11.37 24.43 8.66
N GLY A 198 -11.16 24.41 7.34
CA GLY A 198 -10.37 25.43 6.64
C GLY A 198 -9.64 24.93 5.39
N GLU A 199 -9.96 25.53 4.25
CA GLU A 199 -9.47 25.21 2.91
C GLU A 199 -8.00 25.61 2.70
N GLY A 200 -7.20 24.68 2.16
CA GLY A 200 -5.81 24.87 1.80
C GLY A 200 -5.12 23.51 1.72
N PHE A 201 -4.26 23.30 0.72
CA PHE A 201 -3.44 22.08 0.60
C PHE A 201 -2.76 21.79 1.94
N THR A 202 -3.29 20.81 2.66
CA THR A 202 -2.66 20.26 3.86
C THR A 202 -1.48 19.43 3.36
N PRO A 203 -0.22 19.79 3.69
CA PRO A 203 0.85 18.84 3.62
C PRO A 203 0.38 17.58 4.35
N LEU A 204 0.57 16.41 3.74
CA LEU A 204 0.49 15.15 4.48
C LEU A 204 1.57 15.22 5.56
N GLU A 205 1.22 15.77 6.72
CA GLU A 205 1.87 15.36 7.95
C GLU A 205 1.55 13.88 8.05
N LEU A 206 2.55 13.07 7.69
CA LEU A 206 2.65 11.71 8.18
C LEU A 206 2.70 11.85 9.69
N ASP A 207 1.51 11.89 10.29
CA ASP A 207 1.34 11.56 11.69
C ASP A 207 2.17 10.31 11.93
N LYS A 208 2.88 10.30 13.05
CA LYS A 208 3.73 9.19 13.49
C LYS A 208 2.84 7.96 13.74
N GLU A 209 2.31 7.39 12.67
CA GLU A 209 1.70 6.07 12.63
C GLU A 209 2.77 5.14 13.17
N GLY A 210 2.42 4.49 14.27
CA GLY A 210 3.35 3.95 15.25
C GLY A 210 4.53 3.25 14.59
N LEU A 211 5.68 3.93 14.67
CA LEU A 211 7.02 3.36 14.63
C LEU A 211 7.07 1.98 13.95
N THR A 212 6.96 1.95 12.63
CA THR A 212 7.54 0.83 11.89
C THR A 212 9.02 0.83 12.26
N ARG A 213 9.41 0.02 13.25
CA ARG A 213 10.77 -0.05 13.81
C ARG A 213 11.73 -0.68 12.80
N GLY A 214 11.88 -0.03 11.65
CA GLY A 214 12.69 -0.51 10.54
C GLY A 214 12.30 0.14 9.21
N GLY A 215 12.96 1.26 8.91
CA GLY A 215 13.15 1.83 7.58
C GLY A 215 14.41 2.67 7.56
#